data_AF-A0A158G5V3-F1
#
_entry.id   AF-A0A158G5V3-F1
#
_cell.length_a   1.000
_cell.length_b   1.000
_cell.length_c   1.000
_cell.angle_alpha   90.00
_cell.angle_beta   90.00
_cell.angle_gamma   90.00
#
_symmetry.space_group_name_H-M   'P 1'
#
loop_
_entity.id
_entity.type
_entity.pdbx_description
1 polymer ?
#
loop_
_entity_poly.entity_id
_entity_poly.type
_entity_poly.pdbx_seq_one_letter_code
_entity_poly.pdbx_strand_id
1 'polypeptide(L)'
;MILASISPAQWALVVPCCAATLYIMFAALVRYGHPVRRVNTDEKPVSLRPVSVLKPLCGFESRLHANLETFCKQTHPCFELLFGVASLEDPAVAIVERLRAAHPDTDIKLVVDASLYGSNRKVSNLSNLENRARHELIVIADSDISVQPDYLVKVTGPLLTAGVGVVTCLYRARRIGNFWARLGALFIDEWFSPSVYLAHAAGSQRFGFGATLAIRRETLDAVGGLRAFRNCVADDFSIAQAVRRMGLRTYLSGMHDDEVVLRGNIQRVRNREPVRWRVEQAAARDERGGLCKPGRIPERTDFALRLIARARAAVESVI
;
A
#
# COMPACT_ATOMS: atom_id res chain seq x y z
N MET A 1 -25.37 -41.52 -10.46
CA MET A 1 -25.84 -42.16 -9.20
C MET A 1 -25.20 -41.62 -7.92
N ILE A 2 -24.33 -40.58 -7.96
CA ILE A 2 -23.65 -40.01 -6.76
C ILE A 2 -24.31 -38.71 -6.26
N LEU A 3 -25.00 -37.96 -7.14
CA LEU A 3 -25.67 -36.70 -6.77
C LEU A 3 -26.97 -36.88 -5.96
N ALA A 4 -27.54 -38.09 -5.96
CA ALA A 4 -28.85 -38.38 -5.35
C ALA A 4 -28.79 -38.67 -3.83
N SER A 5 -27.60 -38.73 -3.25
CA SER A 5 -27.36 -39.08 -1.84
C SER A 5 -26.72 -37.94 -1.03
N ILE A 6 -26.64 -36.74 -1.59
CA ILE A 6 -26.04 -35.57 -0.94
C ILE A 6 -27.13 -34.80 -0.17
N SER A 7 -26.98 -34.69 1.14
CA SER A 7 -27.92 -33.97 2.00
C SER A 7 -27.87 -32.45 1.73
N PRO A 8 -28.94 -31.69 2.05
CA PRO A 8 -28.93 -30.23 1.93
C PRO A 8 -27.78 -29.56 2.68
N ALA A 9 -27.36 -30.12 3.82
CA ALA A 9 -26.21 -29.63 4.60
C ALA A 9 -24.87 -29.85 3.88
N GLN A 10 -24.73 -30.97 3.14
CA GLN A 10 -23.55 -31.21 2.32
C GLN A 10 -23.52 -30.28 1.11
N TRP A 11 -24.67 -30.03 0.46
CA TRP A 11 -24.77 -29.03 -0.61
C TRP A 11 -24.42 -27.61 -0.14
N ALA A 12 -24.80 -27.25 1.09
CA ALA A 12 -24.43 -25.98 1.70
C ALA A 12 -22.92 -25.81 1.91
N LEU A 13 -22.13 -26.89 1.93
CA LEU A 13 -20.67 -26.86 1.99
C LEU A 13 -20.03 -26.96 0.59
N VAL A 14 -20.58 -27.79 -0.28
CA VAL A 14 -20.04 -28.05 -1.63
C VAL A 14 -20.17 -26.81 -2.52
N VAL A 15 -21.33 -26.15 -2.53
CA VAL A 15 -21.58 -24.99 -3.42
C VAL A 15 -20.59 -23.84 -3.15
N PRO A 16 -20.36 -23.39 -1.91
CA PRO A 16 -19.36 -22.35 -1.63
C PRO A 16 -17.94 -22.78 -2.00
N CYS A 17 -17.56 -24.03 -1.76
CA CYS A 17 -16.25 -24.55 -2.12
C CYS A 17 -16.04 -24.53 -3.64
N CYS A 18 -17.01 -25.04 -4.42
CA CYS A 18 -16.95 -25.00 -5.88
C CYS A 18 -16.93 -23.56 -6.41
N ALA A 19 -17.74 -22.67 -5.85
CA ALA A 19 -17.75 -21.25 -6.22
C ALA A 19 -16.39 -20.58 -5.92
N ALA A 20 -15.78 -20.88 -4.76
CA ALA A 20 -14.47 -20.37 -4.40
C ALA A 20 -13.37 -20.92 -5.32
N THR A 21 -13.40 -22.22 -5.67
CA THR A 21 -12.44 -22.81 -6.61
C THR A 21 -12.58 -22.21 -8.01
N LEU A 22 -13.80 -22.04 -8.51
CA LEU A 22 -14.07 -21.39 -9.81
C LEU A 22 -13.60 -19.94 -9.80
N TYR A 23 -13.82 -19.20 -8.71
CA TYR A 23 -13.32 -17.84 -8.54
C TYR A 23 -11.79 -17.77 -8.59
N ILE A 24 -11.09 -18.63 -7.84
CA ILE A 24 -9.62 -18.67 -7.82
C ILE A 24 -9.09 -19.07 -9.20
N MET A 25 -9.69 -20.07 -9.86
CA MET A 25 -9.32 -20.47 -11.21
C MET A 25 -9.52 -19.32 -12.22
N PHE A 26 -10.63 -18.60 -12.14
CA PHE A 26 -10.89 -17.47 -13.02
C PHE A 26 -9.92 -16.32 -12.76
N ALA A 27 -9.63 -15.99 -11.50
CA ALA A 27 -8.63 -14.99 -11.16
C ALA A 27 -7.22 -15.38 -11.61
N ALA A 28 -6.86 -16.66 -11.49
CA ALA A 28 -5.60 -17.20 -12.02
C ALA A 28 -5.56 -17.10 -13.54
N LEU A 29 -6.64 -17.45 -14.23
CA LEU A 29 -6.74 -17.32 -15.69
C LEU A 29 -6.61 -15.85 -16.13
N VAL A 30 -7.22 -14.91 -15.40
CA VAL A 30 -7.07 -13.48 -15.70
C VAL A 30 -5.64 -13.00 -15.46
N ARG A 31 -5.00 -13.46 -14.37
CA ARG A 31 -3.61 -13.12 -14.03
C ARG A 31 -2.61 -13.65 -15.05
N TYR A 32 -2.75 -14.92 -15.46
CA TYR A 32 -1.79 -15.62 -16.32
C TYR A 32 -2.17 -15.62 -17.81
N GLY A 33 -3.43 -15.35 -18.12
CA GLY A 33 -3.99 -15.37 -19.48
C GLY A 33 -4.07 -14.01 -20.15
N HIS A 34 -3.89 -12.90 -19.42
CA HIS A 34 -3.62 -11.62 -20.07
C HIS A 34 -2.15 -11.59 -20.49
N PRO A 35 -1.84 -11.55 -21.80
CA PRO A 35 -0.46 -11.41 -22.24
C PRO A 35 0.08 -10.11 -21.65
N VAL A 36 1.25 -10.22 -21.01
CA VAL A 36 2.03 -9.08 -20.55
C VAL A 36 2.14 -8.14 -21.73
N ARG A 37 1.46 -7.00 -21.69
CA ARG A 37 1.86 -5.89 -22.55
C ARG A 37 3.18 -5.43 -21.96
N ARG A 38 4.27 -6.08 -22.39
CA ARG A 38 5.61 -5.56 -22.21
C ARG A 38 5.52 -4.14 -22.73
N VAL A 39 5.63 -3.18 -21.84
CA VAL A 39 6.04 -1.84 -22.26
C VAL A 39 7.40 -2.11 -22.88
N ASN A 40 7.49 -1.98 -24.22
CA ASN A 40 8.74 -2.14 -24.93
C ASN A 40 9.74 -1.18 -24.29
N THR A 41 10.64 -1.71 -23.46
CA THR A 41 11.81 -0.98 -22.96
C THR A 41 12.92 -0.94 -24.02
N ASP A 42 12.65 -1.39 -25.25
CA ASP A 42 13.53 -1.25 -26.42
C ASP A 42 13.52 0.16 -27.04
N GLU A 43 12.71 1.08 -26.51
CA GLU A 43 12.89 2.50 -26.83
C GLU A 43 13.96 3.10 -25.91
N LYS A 44 15.03 3.62 -26.56
CA LYS A 44 16.14 4.49 -26.08
C LYS A 44 16.17 4.78 -24.57
N PRO A 45 17.35 4.76 -23.90
CA PRO A 45 17.45 4.93 -22.44
C PRO A 45 16.55 6.07 -21.98
N VAL A 46 15.41 5.68 -21.42
CA VAL A 46 14.43 6.62 -20.91
C VAL A 46 15.19 7.42 -19.87
N SER A 47 15.29 8.73 -20.07
CA SER A 47 15.93 9.60 -19.08
C SER A 47 15.14 9.45 -17.78
N LEU A 48 15.64 8.59 -16.90
CA LEU A 48 15.03 8.30 -15.62
C LEU A 48 15.09 9.58 -14.80
N ARG A 49 13.92 10.13 -14.51
CA ARG A 49 13.82 11.38 -13.74
C ARG A 49 14.22 11.10 -12.29
N PRO A 50 14.98 12.01 -11.64
CA PRO A 50 15.32 11.85 -10.23
C PRO A 50 14.10 11.65 -9.33
N VAL A 51 14.27 10.91 -8.23
CA VAL A 51 13.18 10.47 -7.36
C VAL A 51 13.45 10.79 -5.90
N SER A 52 12.48 11.39 -5.20
CA SER A 52 12.49 11.51 -3.74
C SER A 52 11.59 10.45 -3.13
N VAL A 53 12.17 9.56 -2.33
CA VAL A 53 11.42 8.52 -1.61
C VAL A 53 11.12 8.99 -0.20
N LEU A 54 9.85 9.12 0.15
CA LEU A 54 9.37 9.54 1.46
C LEU A 54 8.98 8.31 2.29
N LYS A 55 9.67 8.10 3.41
CA LYS A 55 9.39 7.00 4.33
C LYS A 55 9.15 7.54 5.75
N PRO A 56 7.88 7.68 6.19
CA PRO A 56 7.57 8.09 7.54
C PRO A 56 7.87 6.92 8.49
N LEU A 57 8.64 7.19 9.55
CA LEU A 57 9.04 6.22 10.56
C LEU A 57 8.37 6.56 11.89
N CYS A 58 8.07 5.54 12.70
CA CYS A 58 7.48 5.74 14.03
C CYS A 58 7.73 4.53 14.93
N GLY A 59 8.58 4.73 15.93
CA GLY A 59 8.85 3.76 16.97
C GLY A 59 9.56 2.51 16.50
N PHE A 60 9.53 1.48 17.34
CA PHE A 60 10.24 0.23 17.09
C PHE A 60 9.50 -0.68 16.12
N GLU A 61 10.23 -1.17 15.12
CA GLU A 61 9.79 -2.18 14.17
C GLU A 61 10.92 -3.21 13.99
N SER A 62 10.62 -4.49 14.27
CA SER A 62 11.65 -5.54 14.35
C SER A 62 12.46 -5.77 13.07
N ARG A 63 11.91 -5.38 11.92
CA ARG A 63 12.55 -5.54 10.60
C ARG A 63 12.89 -4.22 9.92
N LEU A 64 12.80 -3.10 10.64
CA LEU A 64 12.95 -1.78 10.04
C LEU A 64 14.25 -1.66 9.24
N HIS A 65 15.39 -2.01 9.84
CA HIS A 65 16.69 -1.98 9.16
C HIS A 65 16.66 -2.76 7.84
N ALA A 66 16.23 -4.02 7.87
CA ALA A 66 16.22 -4.88 6.68
C ALA A 66 15.26 -4.37 5.60
N ASN A 67 14.17 -3.70 5.99
CA ASN A 67 13.20 -3.13 5.05
C ASN A 67 13.78 -1.87 4.40
N LEU A 68 14.31 -0.93 5.20
CA LEU A 68 14.90 0.31 4.70
C LEU A 68 16.16 0.05 3.84
N GLU A 69 16.96 -0.96 4.18
CA GLU A 69 18.14 -1.36 3.41
C GLU A 69 17.80 -1.73 1.96
N THR A 70 16.61 -2.29 1.70
CA THR A 70 16.20 -2.60 0.31
C THR A 70 16.05 -1.35 -0.57
N PHE A 71 15.72 -0.21 0.03
CA PHE A 71 15.64 1.07 -0.68
C PHE A 71 17.03 1.68 -0.94
N CYS A 72 18.04 1.31 -0.17
CA CYS A 72 19.43 1.74 -0.42
C CYS A 72 20.05 0.98 -1.60
N LYS A 73 19.53 -0.22 -1.93
CA LYS A 73 20.04 -1.11 -2.98
C LYS A 73 19.27 -0.99 -4.30
N GLN A 74 18.71 0.18 -4.60
CA GLN A 74 17.96 0.41 -5.82
C GLN A 74 18.87 0.62 -7.02
N THR A 75 18.48 0.12 -8.19
CA THR A 75 19.21 0.29 -9.46
C THR A 75 18.92 1.63 -10.14
N HIS A 76 18.00 2.42 -9.59
CA HIS A 76 17.68 3.75 -10.11
C HIS A 76 18.91 4.67 -10.00
N PRO A 77 19.31 5.38 -11.07
CA PRO A 77 20.60 6.08 -11.09
C PRO A 77 20.64 7.35 -10.25
N CYS A 78 19.48 7.98 -9.98
CA CYS A 78 19.41 9.21 -9.20
C CYS A 78 18.18 9.20 -8.30
N PHE A 79 18.37 9.03 -7.00
CA PHE A 79 17.31 9.10 -6.01
C PHE A 79 17.84 9.56 -4.67
N GLU A 80 16.95 10.09 -3.83
CA GLU A 80 17.21 10.37 -2.43
C GLU A 80 16.18 9.63 -1.55
N LEU A 81 16.60 9.26 -0.35
CA LEU A 81 15.75 8.63 0.67
C LEU A 81 15.55 9.62 1.82
N LEU A 82 14.31 10.06 2.03
CA LEU A 82 13.93 10.89 3.17
C LEU A 82 13.19 10.05 4.21
N PHE A 83 13.81 9.90 5.37
CA PHE A 83 13.26 9.23 6.54
C PHE A 83 12.74 10.25 7.54
N GLY A 84 11.44 10.20 7.86
CA GLY A 84 10.80 11.18 8.75
C GLY A 84 10.52 10.62 10.13
N VAL A 85 10.93 11.31 11.17
CA VAL A 85 10.60 10.97 12.58
C VAL A 85 10.05 12.21 13.29
N ALA A 86 9.24 12.00 14.33
CA ALA A 86 8.70 13.10 15.13
C ALA A 86 9.69 13.63 16.18
N SER A 87 10.65 12.82 16.63
CA SER A 87 11.66 13.24 17.62
C SER A 87 12.97 12.49 17.43
N LEU A 88 14.08 13.06 17.95
CA LEU A 88 15.42 12.46 17.87
C LEU A 88 15.55 11.21 18.76
N GLU A 89 14.68 11.07 19.73
CA GLU A 89 14.60 9.94 20.65
C GLU A 89 13.86 8.72 20.03
N ASP A 90 13.32 8.85 18.81
CA ASP A 90 12.69 7.73 18.13
C ASP A 90 13.75 6.64 17.82
N PRO A 91 13.53 5.36 18.20
CA PRO A 91 14.48 4.29 17.96
C PRO A 91 14.82 4.08 16.48
N ALA A 92 13.97 4.55 15.56
CA ALA A 92 14.25 4.54 14.12
C ALA A 92 15.47 5.40 13.74
N VAL A 93 15.80 6.44 14.52
CA VAL A 93 16.95 7.34 14.26
C VAL A 93 18.26 6.55 14.21
N ALA A 94 18.52 5.71 15.21
CA ALA A 94 19.72 4.89 15.26
C ALA A 94 19.83 3.92 14.06
N ILE A 95 18.70 3.46 13.55
CA ILE A 95 18.64 2.58 12.37
C ILE A 95 18.99 3.37 11.10
N VAL A 96 18.45 4.58 10.94
CA VAL A 96 18.76 5.45 9.81
C VAL A 96 20.24 5.85 9.81
N GLU A 97 20.82 6.21 10.95
CA GLU A 97 22.25 6.54 11.04
C GLU A 97 23.15 5.35 10.68
N ARG A 98 22.77 4.13 11.09
CA ARG A 98 23.48 2.92 10.65
C ARG A 98 23.41 2.69 9.14
N LEU A 99 22.26 2.98 8.52
CA LEU A 99 22.12 2.89 7.07
C LEU A 99 22.97 3.92 6.34
N ARG A 100 23.03 5.16 6.85
CA ARG A 100 23.91 6.22 6.31
C ARG A 100 25.38 5.80 6.33
N ALA A 101 25.82 5.19 7.43
CA ALA A 101 27.19 4.68 7.55
C ALA A 101 27.45 3.49 6.61
N ALA A 102 26.47 2.61 6.39
CA ALA A 102 26.61 1.43 5.53
C ALA A 102 26.48 1.74 4.03
N HIS A 103 25.81 2.83 3.67
CA HIS A 103 25.52 3.23 2.29
C HIS A 103 25.90 4.71 2.04
N PRO A 104 27.19 5.07 2.12
CA PRO A 104 27.63 6.47 2.00
C PRO A 104 27.35 7.09 0.63
N ASP A 105 27.23 6.27 -0.43
CA ASP A 105 26.94 6.73 -1.79
C ASP A 105 25.44 6.97 -2.04
N THR A 106 24.57 6.54 -1.13
CA THR A 106 23.12 6.79 -1.22
C THR A 106 22.79 8.09 -0.50
N ASP A 107 22.09 9.01 -1.17
CA ASP A 107 21.61 10.24 -0.53
C ASP A 107 20.48 9.94 0.46
N ILE A 108 20.85 9.82 1.73
CA ILE A 108 19.96 9.51 2.84
C ILE A 108 19.84 10.73 3.76
N LYS A 109 18.59 11.16 4.00
CA LYS A 109 18.27 12.26 4.90
C LYS A 109 17.32 11.82 6.00
N LEU A 110 17.70 12.11 7.23
CA LEU A 110 16.81 12.06 8.38
C LEU A 110 16.17 13.44 8.58
N VAL A 111 14.83 13.49 8.54
CA VAL A 111 14.05 14.70 8.84
C VAL A 111 13.37 14.48 10.18
N VAL A 112 13.76 15.28 11.17
CA VAL A 112 13.12 15.31 12.49
C VAL A 112 12.20 16.51 12.54
N ASP A 113 10.90 16.26 12.57
CA ASP A 113 9.89 17.32 12.62
C ASP A 113 8.59 16.82 13.26
N ALA A 114 8.26 17.40 14.42
CA ALA A 114 7.06 17.07 15.19
C ALA A 114 5.80 17.81 14.71
N SER A 115 5.91 18.66 13.68
CA SER A 115 4.80 19.50 13.21
C SER A 115 3.60 18.65 12.77
N LEU A 116 2.43 18.99 13.29
CA LEU A 116 1.16 18.35 12.97
C LEU A 116 0.27 19.31 12.18
N TYR A 117 -0.32 18.82 11.09
CA TYR A 117 -1.24 19.62 10.27
C TYR A 117 -2.68 19.14 10.40
N GLY A 118 -2.90 17.91 10.85
CA GLY A 118 -4.24 17.33 11.02
C GLY A 118 -4.24 16.10 11.92
N SER A 119 -5.37 15.39 11.94
CA SER A 119 -5.55 14.21 12.79
C SER A 119 -4.70 13.00 12.34
N ASN A 120 -4.30 12.95 11.07
CA ASN A 120 -3.41 11.92 10.55
C ASN A 120 -1.94 12.31 10.75
N ARG A 121 -1.31 11.67 11.74
CA ARG A 121 0.12 11.84 12.06
C ARG A 121 1.04 11.35 10.95
N LYS A 122 0.68 10.28 10.23
CA LYS A 122 1.46 9.78 9.08
C LYS A 122 1.51 10.85 7.99
N VAL A 123 0.36 11.41 7.62
CA VAL A 123 0.29 12.48 6.61
C VAL A 123 1.02 13.73 7.07
N SER A 124 0.98 14.07 8.37
CA SER A 124 1.74 15.20 8.89
C SER A 124 3.25 15.00 8.74
N ASN A 125 3.76 13.82 9.10
CA ASN A 125 5.16 13.45 8.90
C ASN A 125 5.55 13.45 7.40
N LEU A 126 4.70 12.86 6.55
CA LEU A 126 4.87 12.90 5.09
C LEU A 126 4.92 14.32 4.53
N SER A 127 4.09 15.22 5.05
CA SER A 127 4.11 16.64 4.65
C SER A 127 5.41 17.34 5.07
N ASN A 128 6.00 16.97 6.21
CA ASN A 128 7.30 17.48 6.63
C ASN A 128 8.41 16.99 5.68
N LEU A 129 8.32 15.73 5.22
CA LEU A 129 9.24 15.15 4.24
C LEU A 129 9.09 15.77 2.83
N GLU A 130 7.85 15.98 2.39
CA GLU A 130 7.52 16.60 1.08
C GLU A 130 8.21 17.95 0.89
N ASN A 131 8.26 18.77 1.95
CA ASN A 131 8.92 20.08 1.95
C ASN A 131 10.45 20.00 1.81
N ARG A 132 11.06 18.83 2.06
CA ARG A 132 12.52 18.61 1.98
C ARG A 132 12.93 17.79 0.76
N ALA A 133 11.98 17.16 0.09
CA ALA A 133 12.20 16.46 -1.15
C ALA A 133 12.61 17.43 -2.26
N ARG A 134 13.63 17.08 -3.03
CA ARG A 134 14.23 17.93 -4.06
C ARG A 134 13.82 17.56 -5.48
N HIS A 135 13.32 16.34 -5.67
CA HIS A 135 13.09 15.80 -7.00
C HIS A 135 11.64 15.92 -7.46
N GLU A 136 11.46 15.71 -8.76
CA GLU A 136 10.17 15.85 -9.44
C GLU A 136 9.27 14.62 -9.22
N LEU A 137 9.84 13.42 -9.13
CA LEU A 137 9.06 12.22 -8.83
C LEU A 137 9.09 11.97 -7.33
N ILE A 138 7.91 11.79 -6.75
CA ILE A 138 7.73 11.48 -5.33
C ILE A 138 7.25 10.05 -5.21
N VAL A 139 7.95 9.25 -4.41
CA VAL A 139 7.53 7.88 -4.05
C VAL A 139 7.27 7.84 -2.56
N ILE A 140 6.06 7.48 -2.15
CA ILE A 140 5.66 7.30 -0.76
C ILE A 140 5.62 5.80 -0.48
N ALA A 141 6.34 5.34 0.54
CA ALA A 141 6.34 3.93 0.93
C ALA A 141 6.48 3.77 2.44
N ASP A 142 5.69 2.86 3.02
CA ASP A 142 5.65 2.63 4.47
C ASP A 142 6.92 1.94 5.00
N SER A 143 7.23 2.11 6.29
CA SER A 143 8.44 1.60 6.95
C SER A 143 8.55 0.08 6.96
N ASP A 144 7.41 -0.61 6.92
CA ASP A 144 7.30 -2.06 6.93
C ASP A 144 7.40 -2.70 5.52
N ILE A 145 7.65 -1.88 4.50
CA ILE A 145 7.78 -2.32 3.11
C ILE A 145 9.21 -2.65 2.76
N SER A 146 9.40 -3.75 2.04
CA SER A 146 10.66 -4.11 1.40
C SER A 146 10.46 -4.25 -0.10
N VAL A 147 11.49 -3.96 -0.88
CA VAL A 147 11.37 -3.88 -2.34
C VAL A 147 12.50 -4.63 -3.05
N GLN A 148 12.31 -4.93 -4.33
CA GLN A 148 13.35 -5.47 -5.20
C GLN A 148 14.25 -4.33 -5.72
N PRO A 149 15.49 -4.62 -6.17
CA PRO A 149 16.43 -3.60 -6.63
C PRO A 149 15.91 -2.68 -7.74
N ASP A 150 15.04 -3.17 -8.61
CA ASP A 150 14.50 -2.40 -9.75
C ASP A 150 13.13 -1.75 -9.48
N TYR A 151 12.68 -1.76 -8.22
CA TYR A 151 11.39 -1.23 -7.82
C TYR A 151 11.19 0.23 -8.21
N LEU A 152 12.17 1.11 -7.95
CA LEU A 152 12.04 2.52 -8.28
C LEU A 152 11.85 2.73 -9.79
N VAL A 153 12.61 2.02 -10.63
CA VAL A 153 12.45 2.08 -12.10
C VAL A 153 11.04 1.65 -12.52
N LYS A 154 10.51 0.58 -11.91
CA LYS A 154 9.17 0.04 -12.22
C LYS A 154 8.02 0.94 -11.78
N VAL A 155 8.16 1.64 -10.66
CA VAL A 155 7.09 2.50 -10.15
C VAL A 155 7.14 3.90 -10.74
N THR A 156 8.29 4.35 -11.23
CA THR A 156 8.44 5.68 -11.84
C THR A 156 8.28 5.66 -13.35
N GLY A 157 8.67 4.58 -14.03
CA GLY A 157 8.55 4.45 -15.49
C GLY A 157 7.15 4.78 -16.04
N PRO A 158 6.06 4.24 -15.48
CA PRO A 158 4.71 4.54 -15.97
C PRO A 158 4.30 6.00 -15.82
N LEU A 159 4.89 6.78 -14.90
CA LEU A 159 4.61 8.21 -14.75
C LEU A 159 5.12 9.05 -15.93
N LEU A 160 5.92 8.48 -16.83
CA LEU A 160 6.35 9.15 -18.05
C LEU A 160 5.32 9.03 -19.18
N THR A 161 4.32 8.15 -19.02
CA THR A 161 3.24 7.99 -19.98
C THR A 161 2.18 9.07 -19.78
N ALA A 162 1.79 9.73 -20.88
CA ALA A 162 0.73 10.73 -20.86
C ALA A 162 -0.58 10.18 -20.26
N GLY A 163 -1.20 10.99 -19.40
CA GLY A 163 -2.46 10.65 -18.73
C GLY A 163 -2.33 9.68 -17.54
N VAL A 164 -1.13 9.20 -17.19
CA VAL A 164 -0.89 8.54 -15.89
C VAL A 164 -0.60 9.62 -14.86
N GLY A 165 -1.41 9.70 -13.81
CA GLY A 165 -1.22 10.69 -12.74
C GLY A 165 -0.61 10.12 -11.47
N VAL A 166 -0.86 8.83 -11.20
CA VAL A 166 -0.39 8.16 -9.99
C VAL A 166 -0.15 6.68 -10.29
N VAL A 167 0.91 6.12 -9.73
CA VAL A 167 1.22 4.69 -9.77
C VAL A 167 1.04 4.12 -8.38
N THR A 168 0.37 2.98 -8.30
CA THR A 168 0.29 2.18 -7.07
C THR A 168 0.69 0.74 -7.38
N CYS A 169 1.01 -0.03 -6.35
CA CYS A 169 1.45 -1.42 -6.49
C CYS A 169 0.52 -2.35 -5.71
N LEU A 170 0.32 -3.55 -6.26
CA LEU A 170 -0.17 -4.66 -5.47
C LEU A 170 0.91 -5.15 -4.51
N TYR A 171 0.46 -5.88 -3.51
CA TYR A 171 1.32 -6.41 -2.50
C TYR A 171 1.06 -7.83 -2.08
N ARG A 172 2.15 -8.50 -1.74
CA ARG A 172 2.11 -9.81 -1.09
C ARG A 172 2.45 -9.69 0.37
N ALA A 173 1.70 -10.37 1.24
CA ALA A 173 2.03 -10.45 2.65
C ALA A 173 3.07 -11.52 2.93
N ARG A 174 3.98 -11.25 3.87
CA ARG A 174 4.89 -12.28 4.36
C ARG A 174 4.21 -13.18 5.39
N ARG A 175 4.36 -14.49 5.21
CA ARG A 175 3.90 -15.52 6.15
C ARG A 175 4.83 -15.67 7.37
N ILE A 176 5.19 -14.56 8.04
CA ILE A 176 6.05 -14.56 9.22
C ILE A 176 5.21 -14.30 10.47
N GLY A 177 5.36 -15.15 11.48
CA GLY A 177 4.69 -15.00 12.77
C GLY A 177 3.76 -16.17 13.11
N ASN A 178 2.85 -15.89 14.03
CA ASN A 178 1.89 -16.86 14.56
C ASN A 178 0.79 -17.21 13.53
N PHE A 179 -0.08 -18.15 13.91
CA PHE A 179 -1.20 -18.60 13.08
C PHE A 179 -2.01 -17.44 12.46
N TRP A 180 -2.32 -16.40 13.24
CA TRP A 180 -3.11 -15.26 12.78
C TRP A 180 -2.39 -14.40 11.74
N ALA A 181 -1.07 -14.21 11.89
CA ALA A 181 -0.27 -13.53 10.87
C ALA A 181 -0.27 -14.31 9.54
N ARG A 182 -0.22 -15.65 9.61
CA ARG A 182 -0.30 -16.51 8.42
C ARG A 182 -1.69 -16.48 7.78
N LEU A 183 -2.76 -16.46 8.59
CA LEU A 183 -4.12 -16.35 8.09
C LEU A 183 -4.39 -14.99 7.42
N GLY A 184 -3.91 -13.90 8.02
CA GLY A 184 -3.98 -12.57 7.39
C GLY A 184 -3.18 -12.51 6.09
N ALA A 185 -2.02 -13.18 6.03
CA ALA A 185 -1.27 -13.28 4.79
C ALA A 185 -2.01 -14.07 3.70
N LEU A 186 -2.68 -15.18 4.06
CA LEU A 186 -3.54 -15.92 3.12
C LEU A 186 -4.70 -15.06 2.61
N PHE A 187 -5.32 -14.23 3.45
CA PHE A 187 -6.37 -13.32 3.00
C PHE A 187 -5.86 -12.31 1.96
N ILE A 188 -4.66 -11.76 2.17
CA ILE A 188 -4.05 -10.80 1.22
C ILE A 188 -3.70 -11.49 -0.10
N ASP A 189 -3.05 -12.65 -0.02
CA ASP A 189 -2.51 -13.36 -1.17
C ASP A 189 -3.61 -14.06 -1.99
N GLU A 190 -4.57 -14.71 -1.33
CA GLU A 190 -5.54 -15.63 -1.97
C GLU A 190 -6.91 -15.00 -2.20
N TRP A 191 -7.21 -13.86 -1.59
CA TRP A 191 -8.50 -13.18 -1.77
C TRP A 191 -8.36 -11.76 -2.31
N PHE A 192 -7.61 -10.91 -1.61
CA PHE A 192 -7.47 -9.50 -1.97
C PHE A 192 -6.79 -9.31 -3.32
N SER A 193 -5.58 -9.85 -3.50
CA SER A 193 -4.83 -9.71 -4.74
C SER A 193 -5.62 -10.24 -5.96
N PRO A 194 -6.18 -11.47 -5.94
CA PRO A 194 -7.09 -11.98 -6.97
C PRO A 194 -8.26 -11.04 -7.30
N SER A 195 -8.90 -10.45 -6.29
CA SER A 195 -10.02 -9.53 -6.51
C SER A 195 -9.61 -8.27 -7.26
N VAL A 196 -8.38 -7.78 -7.03
CA VAL A 196 -7.84 -6.61 -7.74
C VAL A 196 -7.51 -6.95 -9.19
N TYR A 197 -6.94 -8.14 -9.47
CA TYR A 197 -6.73 -8.60 -10.85
C TYR A 197 -8.04 -8.61 -11.64
N LEU A 198 -9.11 -9.19 -11.05
CA LEU A 198 -10.43 -9.24 -11.67
C LEU A 198 -11.02 -7.85 -11.88
N ALA A 199 -10.96 -6.98 -10.87
CA ALA A 199 -11.47 -5.61 -10.98
C ALA A 199 -10.70 -4.80 -12.04
N HIS A 200 -9.38 -4.96 -12.13
CA HIS A 200 -8.57 -4.29 -13.12
C HIS A 200 -8.86 -4.80 -14.54
N ALA A 201 -8.99 -6.12 -14.72
CA ALA A 201 -9.38 -6.73 -16.00
C ALA A 201 -10.79 -6.28 -16.44
N ALA A 202 -11.68 -6.03 -15.49
CA ALA A 202 -12.99 -5.42 -15.72
C ALA A 202 -12.93 -3.89 -16.00
N GLY A 203 -11.73 -3.31 -16.12
CA GLY A 203 -11.53 -1.90 -16.47
C GLY A 203 -11.49 -0.92 -15.29
N SER A 204 -11.53 -1.40 -14.04
CA SER A 204 -11.40 -0.52 -12.89
C SER A 204 -10.02 0.13 -12.84
N GLN A 205 -10.00 1.43 -12.55
CA GLN A 205 -8.78 2.21 -12.25
C GLN A 205 -8.86 2.81 -10.85
N ARG A 206 -9.86 2.40 -10.04
CA ARG A 206 -10.19 2.98 -8.74
C ARG A 206 -9.32 2.40 -7.62
N PHE A 207 -8.01 2.47 -7.81
CA PHE A 207 -7.02 1.90 -6.89
C PHE A 207 -6.19 2.99 -6.22
N GLY A 208 -5.56 2.66 -5.11
CA GLY A 208 -4.72 3.56 -4.32
C GLY A 208 -4.29 2.82 -3.07
N PHE A 209 -3.31 1.94 -3.22
CA PHE A 209 -2.84 1.08 -2.13
C PHE A 209 -1.63 1.72 -1.47
N GLY A 210 -1.71 2.00 -0.18
CA GLY A 210 -0.72 2.79 0.57
C GLY A 210 0.55 2.06 0.92
N ALA A 211 0.71 0.85 0.41
CA ALA A 211 1.97 0.16 0.29
C ALA A 211 3.00 1.01 -0.48
N THR A 212 2.55 1.60 -1.59
CA THR A 212 3.37 2.41 -2.48
C THR A 212 2.49 3.31 -3.31
N LEU A 213 2.85 4.58 -3.33
CA LEU A 213 2.34 5.57 -4.27
C LEU A 213 3.50 6.31 -4.92
N ALA A 214 3.56 6.30 -6.25
CA ALA A 214 4.45 7.19 -6.99
C ALA A 214 3.62 8.24 -7.73
N ILE A 215 4.04 9.49 -7.66
CA ILE A 215 3.32 10.64 -8.23
C ILE A 215 4.32 11.70 -8.69
N ARG A 216 3.98 12.46 -9.73
CA ARG A 216 4.74 13.67 -10.10
C ARG A 216 4.46 14.77 -9.09
N ARG A 217 5.47 15.51 -8.66
CA ARG A 217 5.36 16.66 -7.77
C ARG A 217 4.33 17.65 -8.27
N GLU A 218 4.37 18.02 -9.54
CA GLU A 218 3.37 18.90 -10.16
C GLU A 218 1.93 18.40 -9.94
N THR A 219 1.70 17.09 -10.10
CA THR A 219 0.38 16.49 -9.89
C THR A 219 0.01 16.46 -8.40
N LEU A 220 0.97 16.22 -7.51
CA LEU A 220 0.77 16.28 -6.06
C LEU A 220 0.43 17.72 -5.60
N ASP A 221 1.16 18.71 -6.10
CA ASP A 221 0.93 20.12 -5.82
C ASP A 221 -0.44 20.57 -6.34
N ALA A 222 -0.84 20.11 -7.53
CA ALA A 222 -2.14 20.41 -8.13
C ALA A 222 -3.33 19.85 -7.34
N VAL A 223 -3.16 18.75 -6.59
CA VAL A 223 -4.18 18.24 -5.64
C VAL A 223 -4.08 18.87 -4.24
N GLY A 224 -3.17 19.84 -4.04
CA GLY A 224 -2.99 20.59 -2.79
C GLY A 224 -1.91 20.04 -1.86
N GLY A 225 -0.99 19.22 -2.37
CA GLY A 225 0.08 18.57 -1.60
C GLY A 225 -0.42 17.51 -0.62
N LEU A 226 0.48 16.92 0.17
CA LEU A 226 0.07 15.92 1.17
C LEU A 226 -0.76 16.52 2.30
N ARG A 227 -0.58 17.82 2.58
CA ARG A 227 -1.38 18.56 3.57
C ARG A 227 -2.87 18.60 3.24
N ALA A 228 -3.28 18.47 1.97
CA ALA A 228 -4.70 18.38 1.60
C ALA A 228 -5.39 17.14 2.24
N PHE A 229 -4.62 16.10 2.53
CA PHE A 229 -5.11 14.80 3.02
C PHE A 229 -4.88 14.58 4.52
N ARG A 230 -4.51 15.63 5.27
CA ARG A 230 -4.12 15.57 6.70
C ARG A 230 -5.16 15.00 7.67
N ASN A 231 -6.42 14.90 7.26
CA ASN A 231 -7.51 14.34 8.07
C ASN A 231 -8.09 13.05 7.47
N CYS A 232 -7.52 12.55 6.37
CA CYS A 232 -7.96 11.33 5.71
C CYS A 232 -7.26 10.11 6.33
N VAL A 233 -8.03 9.06 6.65
CA VAL A 233 -7.51 7.80 7.25
C VAL A 233 -6.84 6.92 6.20
N ALA A 234 -7.41 6.87 5.00
CA ALA A 234 -6.83 6.24 3.81
C ALA A 234 -6.29 7.36 2.90
N ASP A 235 -5.14 7.92 3.30
CA ASP A 235 -4.47 9.01 2.57
C ASP A 235 -4.14 8.60 1.13
N ASP A 236 -3.66 7.38 0.97
CA ASP A 236 -3.34 6.72 -0.27
C ASP A 236 -4.48 6.72 -1.30
N PHE A 237 -5.63 6.19 -0.92
CA PHE A 237 -6.81 6.14 -1.75
C PHE A 237 -7.32 7.55 -2.06
N SER A 238 -7.27 8.44 -1.06
CA SER A 238 -7.74 9.83 -1.19
C SER A 238 -6.89 10.63 -2.18
N ILE A 239 -5.57 10.48 -2.13
CA ILE A 239 -4.63 11.06 -3.10
C ILE A 239 -4.95 10.53 -4.49
N ALA A 240 -5.03 9.21 -4.65
CA ALA A 240 -5.30 8.60 -5.96
C ALA A 240 -6.68 9.02 -6.51
N GLN A 241 -7.69 9.16 -5.65
CA GLN A 241 -9.00 9.67 -6.04
C GLN A 241 -8.95 11.14 -6.48
N ALA A 242 -8.22 12.00 -5.76
CA ALA A 242 -8.06 13.40 -6.15
C ALA A 242 -7.39 13.53 -7.52
N VAL A 243 -6.34 12.74 -7.77
CA VAL A 243 -5.67 12.66 -9.08
C VAL A 243 -6.64 12.21 -10.18
N ARG A 244 -7.49 11.21 -9.91
CA ARG A 244 -8.51 10.77 -10.87
C ARG A 244 -9.55 11.84 -11.19
N ARG A 245 -9.93 12.66 -10.21
CA ARG A 245 -10.87 13.78 -10.43
C ARG A 245 -10.29 14.87 -11.33
N MET A 246 -8.96 14.91 -11.52
CA MET A 246 -8.31 15.78 -12.52
C MET A 246 -8.32 15.19 -13.93
N GLY A 247 -8.93 14.02 -14.16
CA GLY A 247 -8.93 13.34 -15.46
C GLY A 247 -7.70 12.47 -15.72
N LEU A 248 -6.80 12.33 -14.74
CA LEU A 248 -5.63 11.44 -14.84
C LEU A 248 -5.98 10.02 -14.37
N ARG A 249 -5.20 9.03 -14.80
CA ARG A 249 -5.43 7.61 -14.46
C ARG A 249 -4.49 7.12 -13.38
N THR A 250 -4.95 6.14 -12.61
CA THR A 250 -4.13 5.34 -11.70
C THR A 250 -3.57 4.14 -12.44
N TYR A 251 -2.25 4.02 -12.50
CA TYR A 251 -1.57 2.86 -13.06
C TYR A 251 -1.24 1.86 -11.95
N LEU A 252 -1.54 0.58 -12.20
CA LEU A 252 -1.22 -0.50 -11.27
C LEU A 252 0.05 -1.21 -11.72
N SER A 253 1.17 -0.94 -11.03
CA SER A 253 2.46 -1.59 -11.30
C SER A 253 2.53 -2.99 -10.66
N GLY A 254 3.25 -3.91 -11.30
CA GLY A 254 3.49 -5.26 -10.78
C GLY A 254 2.44 -6.33 -11.11
N MET A 255 1.51 -6.10 -12.06
CA MET A 255 0.48 -7.10 -12.39
C MET A 255 1.00 -8.37 -13.09
N HIS A 256 2.19 -8.35 -13.70
CA HIS A 256 2.58 -9.44 -14.60
C HIS A 256 3.96 -10.06 -14.42
N ASP A 257 4.94 -9.43 -13.76
CA ASP A 257 6.27 -10.08 -13.63
C ASP A 257 6.99 -9.87 -12.29
N ASP A 258 6.63 -8.91 -11.43
CA ASP A 258 7.47 -8.65 -10.25
C ASP A 258 6.69 -8.15 -9.05
N GLU A 259 6.59 -9.05 -8.09
CA GLU A 259 5.86 -8.91 -6.85
C GLU A 259 6.57 -7.92 -5.92
N VAL A 260 5.93 -6.78 -5.62
CA VAL A 260 6.31 -5.97 -4.46
C VAL A 260 5.90 -6.76 -3.21
N VAL A 261 6.85 -7.54 -2.68
CA VAL A 261 6.61 -8.31 -1.46
C VAL A 261 6.57 -7.34 -0.28
N LEU A 262 5.38 -6.98 0.20
CA LEU A 262 5.26 -6.26 1.46
C LEU A 262 5.53 -7.20 2.62
N ARG A 263 6.68 -7.00 3.23
CA ARG A 263 7.18 -7.82 4.32
C ARG A 263 6.71 -7.27 5.67
N GLY A 264 5.41 -7.07 5.81
CA GLY A 264 4.77 -6.52 7.01
C GLY A 264 4.60 -7.54 8.14
N ASN A 265 4.72 -7.07 9.39
CA ASN A 265 4.41 -7.84 10.60
C ASN A 265 3.02 -7.43 11.11
N ILE A 266 2.09 -8.39 11.17
CA ILE A 266 0.67 -8.18 11.50
C ILE A 266 0.39 -7.84 12.99
N GLN A 267 1.42 -7.64 13.82
CA GLN A 267 1.23 -7.30 15.24
C GLN A 267 0.46 -5.97 15.48
N ARG A 268 0.19 -5.14 14.46
CA ARG A 268 -0.60 -3.88 14.56
C ARG A 268 -2.11 -4.00 14.25
N VAL A 269 -2.67 -5.20 14.07
CA VAL A 269 -4.11 -5.40 13.72
C VAL A 269 -5.10 -4.96 14.82
N ARG A 270 -4.67 -4.51 16.00
CA ARG A 270 -5.59 -4.43 17.13
C ARG A 270 -6.68 -3.35 17.04
N ASN A 271 -6.61 -2.29 16.22
CA ASN A 271 -7.70 -1.26 16.20
C ASN A 271 -7.89 -0.39 14.93
N ARG A 272 -6.98 -0.32 13.95
CA ARG A 272 -7.07 0.69 12.84
C ARG A 272 -7.19 0.11 11.43
N GLU A 273 -6.53 -1.01 11.17
CA GLU A 273 -6.49 -1.60 9.82
C GLU A 273 -7.86 -2.08 9.30
N PRO A 274 -8.74 -2.71 10.13
CA PRO A 274 -10.06 -3.10 9.67
C PRO A 274 -10.93 -1.91 9.22
N VAL A 275 -10.78 -0.74 9.86
CA VAL A 275 -11.50 0.49 9.48
C VAL A 275 -10.93 1.06 8.18
N ARG A 276 -9.60 1.07 8.02
CA ARG A 276 -8.94 1.50 6.78
C ARG A 276 -9.36 0.63 5.59
N TRP A 277 -9.30 -0.69 5.71
CA TRP A 277 -9.71 -1.60 4.63
C TRP A 277 -11.20 -1.50 4.32
N ARG A 278 -12.05 -1.28 5.32
CA ARG A 278 -13.48 -0.98 5.10
C ARG A 278 -13.69 0.32 4.36
N VAL A 279 -12.90 1.37 4.63
CA VAL A 279 -12.95 2.63 3.90
C VAL A 279 -12.48 2.45 2.46
N GLU A 280 -11.37 1.74 2.22
CA GLU A 280 -10.89 1.42 0.87
C GLU A 280 -11.92 0.61 0.07
N GLN A 281 -12.55 -0.41 0.69
CA GLN A 281 -13.59 -1.23 0.07
C GLN A 281 -14.92 -0.47 -0.14
N ALA A 282 -15.33 0.38 0.81
CA ALA A 282 -16.56 1.18 0.71
C ALA A 282 -16.42 2.35 -0.27
N ALA A 283 -15.26 3.02 -0.30
CA ALA A 283 -14.98 4.12 -1.21
C ALA A 283 -14.73 3.64 -2.66
N ALA A 284 -14.28 2.40 -2.87
CA ALA A 284 -14.32 1.76 -4.17
C ALA A 284 -15.76 1.59 -4.72
N ARG A 285 -16.79 1.66 -3.84
CA ARG A 285 -18.21 1.51 -4.19
C ARG A 285 -19.00 2.84 -4.24
N ASP A 286 -18.50 3.95 -3.68
CA ASP A 286 -19.19 5.26 -3.68
C ASP A 286 -18.25 6.45 -3.98
N GLU A 287 -18.44 7.09 -5.13
CA GLU A 287 -17.66 8.27 -5.57
C GLU A 287 -18.24 9.63 -5.11
N ARG A 288 -19.37 9.64 -4.39
CA ARG A 288 -20.08 10.89 -4.02
C ARG A 288 -19.61 11.54 -2.72
N GLY A 289 -18.57 11.00 -2.08
CA GLY A 289 -18.00 11.53 -0.84
C GLY A 289 -17.11 12.77 -1.05
N GLY A 290 -17.40 13.84 -0.32
CA GLY A 290 -16.50 15.00 -0.19
C GLY A 290 -15.20 14.61 0.54
N LEU A 291 -14.07 15.16 0.06
CA LEU A 291 -12.73 14.92 0.61
C LEU A 291 -12.70 15.17 2.12
N CYS A 292 -12.19 14.19 2.87
CA CYS A 292 -11.82 14.28 4.28
C CYS A 292 -12.83 14.99 5.21
N LYS A 293 -14.13 14.66 5.15
CA LYS A 293 -15.08 15.07 6.21
C LYS A 293 -15.02 14.09 7.39
N PRO A 294 -14.71 14.55 8.61
CA PRO A 294 -14.81 13.71 9.80
C PRO A 294 -16.29 13.40 10.06
N GLY A 295 -16.67 12.12 10.04
CA GLY A 295 -17.98 11.69 10.55
C GLY A 295 -18.89 10.87 9.63
N ARG A 296 -18.46 10.39 8.46
CA ARG A 296 -19.25 9.41 7.68
C ARG A 296 -18.56 8.06 7.61
N ILE A 297 -18.58 7.34 8.73
CA ILE A 297 -18.67 5.88 8.67
C ILE A 297 -20.06 5.60 8.09
N PRO A 298 -20.21 4.84 6.99
CA PRO A 298 -21.53 4.54 6.47
C PRO A 298 -22.30 3.67 7.47
N GLU A 299 -23.15 4.30 8.28
CA GLU A 299 -24.28 3.63 8.90
C GLU A 299 -25.34 3.38 7.83
N ARG A 300 -25.34 2.17 7.27
CA ARG A 300 -26.58 1.43 7.05
C ARG A 300 -26.29 -0.06 6.89
N THR A 301 -26.77 -0.79 7.91
CA THR A 301 -27.47 -2.09 7.82
C THR A 301 -27.73 -2.55 6.37
N ASP A 302 -27.28 -3.73 5.94
CA ASP A 302 -27.64 -5.01 6.54
C ASP A 302 -26.66 -6.14 6.17
N PHE A 303 -26.66 -7.19 7.01
CA PHE A 303 -25.89 -8.45 6.97
C PHE A 303 -24.46 -8.44 7.52
N ALA A 304 -24.36 -8.43 8.86
CA ALA A 304 -23.73 -9.51 9.64
C ALA A 304 -23.92 -9.24 11.13
N LEU A 305 -25.01 -9.79 11.69
CA LEU A 305 -25.24 -9.85 13.13
C LEU A 305 -24.12 -10.64 13.82
N ARG A 306 -23.67 -10.09 14.95
CA ARG A 306 -23.17 -10.78 16.16
C ARG A 306 -21.89 -11.60 16.02
N LEU A 307 -20.78 -10.94 16.37
CA LEU A 307 -19.93 -11.46 17.45
C LEU A 307 -19.52 -10.32 18.38
N ILE A 308 -20.35 -10.09 19.40
CA ILE A 308 -19.97 -9.34 20.59
C ILE A 308 -19.02 -10.23 21.39
N ALA A 309 -17.81 -9.75 21.66
CA ALA A 309 -17.03 -10.23 22.79
C ALA A 309 -16.36 -9.04 23.48
N ARG A 310 -17.03 -8.56 24.53
CA ARG A 310 -16.42 -7.85 25.66
C ARG A 310 -15.25 -8.67 26.21
N ALA A 311 -14.14 -8.02 26.56
CA ALA A 311 -13.31 -8.33 27.73
C ALA A 311 -12.27 -7.19 27.88
N ARG A 312 -12.30 -6.39 28.96
CA ARG A 312 -11.69 -6.62 30.29
C ARG A 312 -10.17 -6.85 30.25
N ALA A 313 -9.49 -6.15 31.16
CA ALA A 313 -8.06 -6.15 31.42
C ALA A 313 -7.51 -7.51 31.93
N ALA A 314 -6.19 -7.52 32.16
CA ALA A 314 -5.33 -8.55 32.78
C ALA A 314 -4.70 -9.56 31.78
N VAL A 315 -3.45 -10.04 31.91
CA VAL A 315 -2.36 -9.89 32.90
C VAL A 315 -1.07 -10.48 32.24
N GLU A 316 0.11 -10.12 32.74
CA GLU A 316 1.41 -10.75 32.42
C GLU A 316 1.49 -12.24 32.82
N SER A 317 2.29 -13.03 32.11
CA SER A 317 3.17 -14.02 32.75
C SER A 317 4.28 -14.49 31.80
N VAL A 318 5.52 -14.14 32.17
CA VAL A 318 6.76 -14.96 32.27
C VAL A 318 6.62 -16.40 31.73
N ILE A 319 7.48 -16.95 30.87
CA ILE A 319 8.96 -17.07 30.85
C ILE A 319 9.46 -16.91 29.41
#